data_AF-A0AAU1MYC2-F1
#
_entry.id   AF-A0AAU1MYC2-F1
#
_cell.length_a   1.000
_cell.length_b   1.000
_cell.length_c   1.000
_cell.angle_alpha   90.00
_cell.angle_beta   90.00
_cell.angle_gamma   90.00
#
_symmetry.space_group_name_H-M   'P 1'
#
loop_
_entity.id
_entity.type
_entity.pdbx_description
1 polymer ?
#
loop_
_entity_poly.entity_id
_entity_poly.type
_entity_poly.pdbx_seq_one_letter_code
_entity_poly.pdbx_strand_id
1 'polypeptide(L)'
;MPASQTWKRHSTSYAAAPSAAPTWPGPPPAPRKYSSASPTSPTPSRPGTAPHPDLTAARRAVTRGLDIDDTAEILYQDWMLIEDQAGNRTGVSAAYETLRGINQRLQIGIDGETEKVFDTIMSRPAS
;
A
#
# COMPACT_ATOMS: atom_id res chain seq x y z
N MET A 1 -17.11 39.32 -31.95
CA MET A 1 -15.83 39.36 -31.22
C MET A 1 -16.13 39.41 -29.72
N PRO A 2 -16.25 38.29 -28.98
CA PRO A 2 -16.38 38.33 -27.53
C PRO A 2 -15.00 38.20 -26.82
N ALA A 3 -14.95 38.80 -25.63
CA ALA A 3 -13.77 39.20 -24.88
C ALA A 3 -13.01 38.05 -24.18
N SER A 4 -11.69 38.24 -24.07
CA SER A 4 -10.73 37.35 -23.40
C SER A 4 -10.94 37.34 -21.88
N GLN A 5 -11.16 36.15 -21.32
CA GLN A 5 -11.24 35.91 -19.88
C GLN A 5 -9.84 35.59 -19.34
N THR A 6 -9.27 36.48 -18.53
CA THR A 6 -7.95 36.28 -17.89
C THR A 6 -8.11 35.55 -16.55
N TRP A 7 -7.54 34.35 -16.45
CA TRP A 7 -7.53 33.56 -15.23
C TRP A 7 -6.38 34.01 -14.32
N LYS A 8 -6.70 34.52 -13.11
CA LYS A 8 -5.72 34.79 -12.05
C LYS A 8 -5.42 33.51 -11.28
N ARG A 9 -4.18 33.02 -11.39
CA ARG A 9 -3.65 31.93 -10.55
C ARG A 9 -3.40 32.44 -9.13
N HIS A 10 -4.20 32.00 -8.16
CA HIS A 10 -3.88 32.13 -6.75
C HIS A 10 -2.88 31.02 -6.39
N SER A 11 -1.63 31.40 -6.09
CA SER A 11 -0.62 30.48 -5.58
C SER A 11 -0.69 30.48 -4.06
N THR A 12 -1.23 29.41 -3.47
CA THR A 12 -1.18 29.18 -2.02
C THR A 12 0.20 28.60 -1.68
N SER A 13 0.98 29.34 -0.90
CA SER A 13 2.28 28.91 -0.40
C SER A 13 2.08 27.92 0.75
N TYR A 14 2.59 26.69 0.61
CA TYR A 14 2.52 25.66 1.65
C TYR A 14 3.76 25.77 2.54
N ALA A 15 3.58 26.16 3.80
CA ALA A 15 4.65 26.14 4.79
C ALA A 15 4.87 24.69 5.24
N ALA A 16 6.08 24.17 5.03
CA ALA A 16 6.47 22.82 5.43
C ALA A 16 6.56 22.71 6.97
N ALA A 17 5.76 21.83 7.55
CA ALA A 17 5.94 21.38 8.93
C ALA A 17 7.02 20.27 8.96
N PRO A 18 7.81 20.15 10.05
CA PRO A 18 8.85 19.14 10.15
C PRO A 18 8.25 17.74 10.29
N SER A 19 8.51 16.89 9.29
CA SER A 19 8.13 15.47 9.26
C SER A 19 9.04 14.68 10.21
N ALA A 20 8.48 14.21 11.33
CA ALA A 20 9.11 13.18 12.15
C ALA A 20 8.69 11.81 11.60
N ALA A 21 9.58 11.16 10.86
CA ALA A 21 9.33 9.84 10.30
C ALA A 21 9.19 8.77 11.41
N PRO A 22 8.21 7.85 11.32
CA PRO A 22 8.11 6.72 12.24
C PRO A 22 9.30 5.76 12.04
N THR A 23 9.90 5.34 13.14
CA THR A 23 11.07 4.45 13.15
C THR A 23 10.62 2.99 13.05
N TRP A 24 10.88 2.35 11.90
CA TRP A 24 10.59 0.93 11.68
C TRP A 24 11.86 0.06 11.78
N PRO A 25 11.76 -1.20 12.26
CA PRO A 25 12.89 -2.13 12.27
C PRO A 25 13.27 -2.55 10.84
N GLY A 26 14.56 -2.45 10.52
CA GLY A 26 15.10 -2.68 9.19
C GLY A 26 15.00 -4.13 8.69
N PRO A 27 15.11 -4.36 7.36
CA PRO A 27 14.94 -5.69 6.76
C PRO A 27 16.13 -6.64 7.06
N PRO A 28 15.89 -7.96 7.18
CA PRO A 28 16.94 -8.95 7.39
C PRO A 28 17.85 -9.12 6.15
N PRO A 29 19.11 -9.57 6.32
CA PRO A 29 20.07 -9.68 5.22
C PRO A 29 19.71 -10.79 4.22
N ALA A 30 19.99 -10.54 2.94
CA ALA A 30 19.70 -11.45 1.83
C ALA A 30 20.61 -12.71 1.79
N PRO A 31 20.10 -13.86 1.33
CA PRO A 31 20.91 -15.08 1.16
C PRO A 31 21.86 -15.02 -0.05
N ARG A 32 23.04 -15.64 0.09
CA ARG A 32 24.13 -15.69 -0.91
C ARG A 32 23.78 -16.57 -2.13
N LYS A 33 24.32 -16.19 -3.30
CA LYS A 33 24.03 -16.72 -4.65
C LYS A 33 24.44 -18.20 -4.87
N TYR A 34 23.69 -18.83 -5.78
CA TYR A 34 23.75 -20.23 -6.24
C TYR A 34 25.05 -20.62 -6.98
N SER A 35 25.48 -21.86 -6.77
CA SER A 35 26.58 -22.54 -7.47
C SER A 35 26.03 -23.62 -8.41
N SER A 36 26.71 -23.82 -9.54
CA SER A 36 26.32 -24.55 -10.77
C SER A 36 26.40 -26.08 -10.71
N ALA A 37 25.43 -26.81 -11.30
CA ALA A 37 25.67 -28.16 -11.86
C ALA A 37 24.54 -28.67 -12.82
N SER A 38 24.96 -29.04 -14.04
CA SER A 38 24.52 -30.09 -15.00
C SER A 38 23.06 -30.24 -15.50
N PRO A 39 22.85 -30.56 -16.81
CA PRO A 39 21.52 -30.79 -17.39
C PRO A 39 21.08 -32.26 -17.27
N THR A 40 19.96 -32.49 -16.56
CA THR A 40 19.22 -33.76 -16.55
C THR A 40 17.99 -33.63 -17.44
N SER A 41 17.69 -34.68 -18.22
CA SER A 41 16.59 -34.75 -19.19
C SER A 41 15.23 -34.26 -18.66
N PRO A 42 14.36 -33.65 -19.48
CA PRO A 42 13.11 -33.06 -19.00
C PRO A 42 12.11 -34.16 -18.65
N THR A 43 11.82 -34.26 -17.35
CA THR A 43 10.62 -34.94 -16.85
C THR A 43 9.42 -34.04 -17.17
N PRO A 44 8.28 -34.58 -17.68
CA PRO A 44 7.09 -33.77 -17.91
C PRO A 44 6.62 -33.17 -16.58
N SER A 45 6.85 -31.87 -16.40
CA SER A 45 6.52 -31.16 -15.18
C SER A 45 5.02 -30.98 -15.11
N ARG A 46 4.41 -31.48 -14.03
CA ARG A 46 3.04 -31.13 -13.61
C ARG A 46 2.91 -29.58 -13.64
N PRO A 47 1.78 -29.00 -14.10
CA PRO A 47 1.62 -27.55 -14.05
C PRO A 47 1.85 -27.09 -12.61
N GLY A 48 2.93 -26.33 -12.42
CA GLY A 48 3.36 -25.86 -11.11
C GLY A 48 2.28 -24.98 -10.51
N THR A 49 2.01 -25.19 -9.23
CA THR A 49 1.27 -24.25 -8.37
C THR A 49 1.71 -22.84 -8.72
N ALA A 50 0.77 -21.96 -9.09
CA ALA A 50 1.08 -20.58 -9.42
C ALA A 50 1.95 -19.97 -8.30
N PRO A 51 2.98 -19.16 -8.64
CA PRO A 51 3.83 -18.55 -7.63
C PRO A 51 2.97 -17.80 -6.61
N HIS A 52 3.16 -18.07 -5.32
CA HIS A 52 2.54 -17.25 -4.29
C HIS A 52 2.98 -15.80 -4.49
N PRO A 53 2.06 -14.82 -4.43
CA PRO A 53 2.39 -13.42 -4.65
C PRO A 53 3.38 -12.93 -3.57
N ASP A 54 4.36 -12.12 -3.99
CA ASP A 54 5.34 -11.52 -3.08
C ASP A 54 4.71 -10.32 -2.33
N LEU A 55 4.10 -10.63 -1.19
CA LEU A 55 3.47 -9.61 -0.32
C LEU A 55 4.48 -8.61 0.24
N THR A 56 5.76 -8.96 0.33
CA THR A 56 6.81 -8.04 0.78
C THR A 56 7.13 -7.01 -0.31
N ALA A 57 7.19 -7.44 -1.57
CA ALA A 57 7.30 -6.52 -2.70
C ALA A 57 6.05 -5.62 -2.80
N ALA A 58 4.86 -6.17 -2.62
CA ALA A 58 3.60 -5.41 -2.64
C ALA A 58 3.57 -4.31 -1.56
N ARG A 59 3.88 -4.64 -0.29
CA ARG A 59 3.99 -3.63 0.78
C ARG A 59 4.96 -2.51 0.42
N ARG A 60 6.15 -2.86 -0.08
CA ARG A 60 7.15 -1.84 -0.48
C ARG A 60 6.65 -0.93 -1.59
N ALA A 61 5.85 -1.44 -2.54
CA ALA A 61 5.27 -0.63 -3.59
C ALA A 61 4.23 0.35 -3.02
N VAL A 62 3.33 -0.13 -2.16
CA VAL A 62 2.34 0.71 -1.46
C VAL A 62 3.02 1.79 -0.63
N THR A 63 4.02 1.44 0.20
CA THR A 63 4.76 2.41 1.02
C THR A 63 5.39 3.50 0.17
N ARG A 64 6.04 3.15 -0.95
CA ARG A 64 6.62 4.16 -1.84
C ARG A 64 5.58 5.09 -2.45
N GLY A 65 4.39 4.57 -2.75
CA GLY A 65 3.28 5.40 -3.24
C GLY A 65 2.78 6.36 -2.16
N LEU A 66 2.64 5.88 -0.91
CA LEU A 66 2.22 6.70 0.22
C LEU A 66 3.28 7.73 0.66
N ASP A 67 4.57 7.46 0.43
CA ASP A 67 5.65 8.45 0.61
C ASP A 67 5.53 9.61 -0.40
N ILE A 68 4.90 9.39 -1.55
CA ILE A 68 4.67 10.41 -2.60
C ILE A 68 3.35 11.15 -2.33
N ASP A 69 2.30 10.43 -1.97
CA ASP A 69 0.98 10.97 -1.68
C ASP A 69 0.32 10.21 -0.53
N ASP A 70 0.33 10.80 0.66
CA ASP A 70 -0.22 10.21 1.88
C ASP A 70 -1.76 10.21 1.91
N THR A 71 -2.40 10.85 0.92
CA THR A 71 -3.86 10.93 0.78
C THR A 71 -4.44 9.93 -0.21
N ALA A 72 -3.58 9.13 -0.86
CA ALA A 72 -3.98 8.13 -1.86
C ALA A 72 -4.77 6.96 -1.23
N GLU A 73 -6.07 7.13 -1.10
CA GLU A 73 -6.98 6.19 -0.44
C GLU A 73 -6.97 4.78 -1.05
N ILE A 74 -6.82 4.67 -2.37
CA ILE A 74 -6.67 3.38 -3.07
C ILE A 74 -5.45 2.60 -2.54
N LEU A 75 -4.35 3.28 -2.20
CA LEU A 75 -3.17 2.59 -1.67
C LEU A 75 -3.37 2.08 -0.25
N TYR A 76 -4.24 2.72 0.54
CA TYR A 76 -4.66 2.18 1.84
C TYR A 76 -5.60 0.98 1.68
N GLN A 77 -6.47 0.98 0.67
CA GLN A 77 -7.26 -0.20 0.32
C GLN A 77 -6.35 -1.38 -0.06
N ASP A 78 -5.35 -1.15 -0.92
CA ASP A 78 -4.34 -2.16 -1.27
C ASP A 78 -3.56 -2.63 -0.05
N TRP A 79 -3.17 -1.72 0.86
CA TRP A 79 -2.51 -2.09 2.10
C TRP A 79 -3.37 -3.05 2.93
N MET A 80 -4.64 -2.71 3.16
CA MET A 80 -5.58 -3.56 3.88
C MET A 80 -5.71 -4.95 3.26
N LEU A 81 -5.82 -5.03 1.92
CA LEU A 81 -5.92 -6.31 1.22
C LEU A 81 -4.63 -7.14 1.34
N ILE A 82 -3.46 -6.51 1.27
CA ILE A 82 -2.16 -7.19 1.45
C ILE A 82 -2.03 -7.76 2.86
N GLU A 83 -2.45 -7.01 3.88
CA GLU A 83 -2.41 -7.50 5.27
C GLU A 83 -3.45 -8.59 5.53
N ASP A 84 -4.66 -8.49 4.97
CA ASP A 84 -5.66 -9.57 5.00
C ASP A 84 -5.10 -10.86 4.41
N GLN A 85 -4.47 -10.77 3.23
CA GLN A 85 -3.87 -11.92 2.56
C GLN A 85 -2.70 -12.52 3.36
N ALA A 86 -2.02 -11.71 4.17
CA ALA A 86 -0.98 -12.17 5.09
C ALA A 86 -1.53 -12.72 6.42
N GLY A 87 -2.85 -12.71 6.64
CA GLY A 87 -3.47 -13.08 7.92
C GLY A 87 -3.27 -12.04 9.03
N ASN A 88 -2.85 -10.82 8.69
CA ASN A 88 -2.48 -9.77 9.63
C ASN A 88 -3.63 -8.78 9.86
N ARG A 89 -4.64 -9.19 10.63
CA ARG A 89 -5.79 -8.32 11.00
C ARG A 89 -5.36 -7.02 11.67
N THR A 90 -4.35 -7.05 12.54
CA THR A 90 -3.82 -5.85 13.18
C THR A 90 -3.25 -4.87 12.15
N GLY A 91 -2.58 -5.38 11.11
CA GLY A 91 -2.10 -4.58 9.99
C GLY A 91 -3.22 -3.91 9.20
N VAL A 92 -4.33 -4.61 8.97
CA VAL A 92 -5.53 -4.02 8.35
C VAL A 92 -6.07 -2.85 9.18
N SER A 93 -6.26 -3.05 10.49
CA SER A 93 -6.72 -1.97 11.39
C SER A 93 -5.75 -0.79 11.42
N ALA A 94 -4.44 -1.06 11.41
CA ALA A 94 -3.43 0.00 11.38
C ALA A 94 -3.50 0.84 10.10
N ALA A 95 -3.69 0.21 8.94
CA ALA A 95 -3.85 0.92 7.67
C ALA A 95 -5.09 1.83 7.70
N TYR A 96 -6.24 1.31 8.16
CA TYR A 96 -7.49 2.06 8.26
C TYR A 96 -7.40 3.24 9.23
N GLU A 97 -6.87 3.05 10.44
CA GLU A 97 -6.73 4.14 11.42
C GLU A 97 -5.70 5.19 10.98
N THR A 98 -4.67 4.81 10.21
CA THR A 98 -3.72 5.75 9.62
C THR A 98 -4.42 6.68 8.63
N LEU A 99 -5.17 6.10 7.67
CA LEU A 99 -5.97 6.88 6.72
C LEU A 99 -6.99 7.77 7.46
N ARG A 100 -7.68 7.23 8.46
CA ARG A 100 -8.64 7.98 9.27
C ARG A 100 -8.00 9.19 9.93
N GLY A 101 -6.79 9.05 10.49
CA GLY A 101 -6.05 10.16 11.08
C GLY A 101 -5.67 11.25 10.06
N ILE A 102 -5.27 10.85 8.85
CA ILE A 102 -4.96 11.77 7.75
C ILE A 102 -6.22 12.52 7.31
N ASN A 103 -7.32 11.80 7.09
CA ASN A 103 -8.59 12.41 6.65
C ASN A 103 -9.17 13.33 7.73
N GLN A 104 -9.04 12.99 9.02
CA GLN A 104 -9.39 13.90 10.12
C GLN A 104 -8.55 15.18 10.10
N ARG A 105 -7.22 15.07 9.91
CA ARG A 105 -6.32 16.22 9.78
C ARG A 105 -6.73 17.13 8.61
N LEU A 106 -7.21 16.54 7.52
CA LEU A 106 -7.68 17.24 6.32
C LEU A 106 -9.16 17.64 6.38
N GLN A 107 -9.89 17.26 7.43
CA GLN A 107 -11.33 17.48 7.62
C GLN A 107 -12.19 16.91 6.48
N ILE A 108 -11.76 15.78 5.91
CA ILE A 108 -12.50 15.03 4.90
C ILE A 108 -13.02 13.70 5.48
N GLY A 109 -14.08 13.17 4.89
CA GLY A 109 -14.58 11.83 5.20
C GLY A 109 -13.67 10.73 4.63
N ILE A 110 -13.88 9.49 5.06
CA ILE A 110 -13.34 8.30 4.39
C ILE A 110 -14.26 7.96 3.22
N ASP A 111 -13.71 7.50 2.10
CA ASP A 111 -14.50 7.02 0.97
C ASP A 111 -15.27 5.74 1.34
N GLY A 112 -16.53 5.68 0.92
CA GLY A 112 -17.40 4.55 1.27
C GLY A 112 -16.96 3.21 0.68
N GLU A 113 -16.14 3.19 -0.38
CA GLU A 113 -15.50 1.95 -0.86
C GLU A 113 -14.46 1.45 0.13
N THR A 114 -13.67 2.34 0.72
CA THR A 114 -12.66 2.00 1.73
C THR A 114 -13.29 1.45 3.00
N GLU A 115 -14.37 2.08 3.48
CA GLU A 115 -15.14 1.58 4.62
C GLU A 115 -15.66 0.15 4.34
N LYS A 116 -16.21 -0.09 3.15
CA LYS A 116 -16.67 -1.43 2.74
C LYS A 116 -15.53 -2.45 2.69
N VAL A 117 -14.35 -2.07 2.20
CA VAL A 117 -13.17 -2.95 2.19
C VAL A 117 -12.81 -3.34 3.61
N PHE A 118 -12.68 -2.36 4.51
CA PHE A 118 -12.38 -2.60 5.92
C PHE A 118 -13.43 -3.52 6.59
N ASP A 119 -14.71 -3.19 6.46
CA ASP A 119 -15.81 -3.94 7.06
C ASP A 119 -15.90 -5.38 6.52
N THR A 120 -15.69 -5.57 5.21
CA THR A 120 -15.67 -6.89 4.57
C THR A 120 -14.56 -7.75 5.11
N ILE A 121 -13.37 -7.16 5.27
CA ILE A 121 -12.20 -7.85 5.81
C ILE A 121 -12.43 -8.20 7.28
N MET A 122 -12.90 -7.26 8.10
CA MET A 122 -13.12 -7.45 9.54
C MET A 122 -14.27 -8.38 9.89
N SER A 123 -15.29 -8.48 9.02
CA SER A 123 -16.42 -9.39 9.21
C SER A 123 -16.10 -10.84 8.89
N ARG A 124 -14.97 -11.12 8.20
CA ARG A 124 -14.54 -12.49 7.92
C ARG A 124 -13.87 -13.11 9.15
N PRO A 125 -14.21 -14.38 9.49
CA PRO A 125 -13.51 -15.10 10.56
C PRO A 125 -12.00 -15.13 10.26
N ALA A 126 -11.17 -14.98 11.29
CA ALA A 126 -9.73 -15.12 11.15
C ALA A 126 -9.43 -16.57 10.73
N SER A 127 -8.77 -16.73 9.58
CA SER A 127 -8.30 -18.03 9.07
C SER A 127 -7.08 -18.52 9.84
#